data_AF-A0A2N0Q8M0-F1
#
_entry.id   AF-A0A2N0Q8M0-F1
#
_cell.length_a   1.000
_cell.length_b   1.000
_cell.length_c   1.000
_cell.angle_alpha   90.00
_cell.angle_beta   90.00
_cell.angle_gamma   90.00
#
_symmetry.space_group_name_H-M   'P 1'
#
loop_
_entity.id
_entity.type
_entity.pdbx_description
1 polymer ?
#
loop_
_entity_poly.entity_id
_entity_poly.type
_entity_poly.pdbx_seq_one_letter_code
_entity_poly.pdbx_strand_id
1 'polypeptide(L)'
;MCSVLIVLFSSYGIFDLANSLGVKFLEKLESVVDYRSTVRVLELIWTAVSLAIRIYIKKKNISKHEIWENANLALQIWYLYYQWARIFKAHRIGIRVGNYDLQKNALAAFGGLFASAAKTRYASSVCHFLGILEKFPKLEDKLRYAASIKIDNNKKQKGYFFAYDEALETFGVKFIKQNITGNVVNMKNLKMQIKSVQTERDRIKILLSEYLNDPTASTENHAINQRYDAMWNLVKILLQEFDQTNESFLNSNTWKNVYRSQLTVEGVIQLKNCFSDGIVRMQAIYYEDPQKESSDQRDIIMQEQQENETGNKRKRKAKRILSLEGETLLEPLILSQSEPTNEEMREKLNTLSDEWDLSRIKQHVQYRRKKRAVENAH
;
A
#
# COMPACT_ATOMS: atom_id res chain seq x y z
N MET A 1 -8.92 -2.77 -0.71
CA MET A 1 -9.87 -3.47 0.19
C MET A 1 -10.72 -2.51 1.03
N CYS A 2 -10.14 -1.56 1.79
CA CYS A 2 -10.94 -0.63 2.62
C CYS A 2 -12.01 0.14 1.82
N SER A 3 -11.61 0.81 0.73
CA SER A 3 -12.56 1.54 -0.13
C SER A 3 -13.64 0.62 -0.71
N VAL A 4 -13.33 -0.65 -1.01
CA VAL A 4 -14.33 -1.63 -1.51
C VAL A 4 -15.37 -1.94 -0.45
N LEU A 5 -14.94 -2.21 0.80
CA LEU A 5 -15.88 -2.44 1.91
C LEU A 5 -16.76 -1.20 2.16
N ILE A 6 -16.19 -0.01 2.06
CA ILE A 6 -16.95 1.23 2.27
C ILE A 6 -17.98 1.43 1.15
N VAL A 7 -17.58 1.24 -0.11
CA VAL A 7 -18.48 1.38 -1.27
C VAL A 7 -19.62 0.35 -1.23
N LEU A 8 -19.34 -0.90 -0.90
CA LEU A 8 -20.37 -1.95 -0.89
C LEU A 8 -21.37 -1.78 0.25
N PHE A 9 -20.96 -1.20 1.39
CA PHE A 9 -21.80 -1.06 2.58
C PHE A 9 -22.28 0.37 2.87
N SER A 10 -21.95 1.33 2.00
CA SER A 10 -22.36 2.74 2.14
C SER A 10 -23.88 2.90 2.19
N SER A 11 -24.59 2.17 1.33
CA SER A 11 -26.06 2.13 1.26
C SER A 11 -26.72 1.30 2.35
N TYR A 12 -25.94 0.70 3.25
CA TYR A 12 -26.43 -0.24 4.26
C TYR A 12 -26.11 0.21 5.70
N GLY A 13 -25.62 1.44 5.87
CA GLY A 13 -25.47 2.06 7.19
C GLY A 13 -24.07 1.98 7.79
N ILE A 14 -23.04 1.64 7.00
CA ILE A 14 -21.65 1.60 7.53
C ILE A 14 -21.19 2.95 8.11
N PHE A 15 -21.68 4.05 7.56
CA PHE A 15 -21.38 5.40 8.05
C PHE A 15 -22.07 5.71 9.37
N ASP A 16 -23.30 5.23 9.59
CA ASP A 16 -23.98 5.35 10.87
C ASP A 16 -23.33 4.47 11.94
N LEU A 17 -22.83 3.27 11.57
CA LEU A 17 -22.00 2.48 12.47
C LEU A 17 -20.72 3.22 12.86
N ALA A 18 -20.04 3.84 11.88
CA ALA A 18 -18.85 4.64 12.11
C ALA A 18 -19.15 5.85 13.01
N ASN A 19 -20.25 6.56 12.75
CA ASN A 19 -20.69 7.70 13.55
C ASN A 19 -21.00 7.29 15.00
N SER A 20 -21.63 6.11 15.19
CA SER A 20 -21.89 5.54 16.52
C SER A 20 -20.61 5.20 17.30
N LEU A 21 -19.50 4.96 16.59
CA LEU A 21 -18.16 4.79 17.17
C LEU A 21 -17.42 6.12 17.38
N GLY A 22 -18.07 7.26 17.14
CA GLY A 22 -17.51 8.61 17.31
C GLY A 22 -16.78 9.16 16.09
N VAL A 23 -16.90 8.55 14.90
CA VAL A 23 -16.29 9.09 13.68
C VAL A 23 -17.04 10.33 13.22
N LYS A 24 -16.38 11.50 13.26
CA LYS A 24 -16.99 12.76 12.84
C LYS A 24 -16.96 13.02 11.34
N PHE A 25 -15.81 12.78 10.71
CA PHE A 25 -15.58 13.19 9.33
C PHE A 25 -15.86 12.03 8.37
N LEU A 26 -17.13 11.68 8.22
CA LEU A 26 -17.57 10.55 7.39
C LEU A 26 -17.10 10.68 5.93
N GLU A 27 -17.04 11.89 5.38
CA GLU A 27 -16.49 12.17 4.04
C GLU A 27 -15.02 11.75 3.89
N LYS A 28 -14.21 11.94 4.95
CA LYS A 28 -12.79 11.52 4.98
C LYS A 28 -12.66 10.00 5.11
N LEU A 29 -13.61 9.35 5.80
CA LEU A 29 -13.70 7.90 5.87
C LEU A 29 -14.05 7.33 4.49
N GLU A 30 -15.04 7.92 3.82
CA GLU A 30 -15.51 7.54 2.48
C GLU A 30 -14.39 7.61 1.43
N SER A 31 -13.67 8.73 1.41
CA SER A 31 -12.55 8.95 0.49
C SER A 31 -11.25 8.25 0.94
N VAL A 32 -11.23 7.60 2.11
CA VAL A 32 -10.07 6.88 2.66
C VAL A 32 -8.83 7.79 2.72
N VAL A 33 -8.99 9.03 3.19
CA VAL A 33 -7.91 10.03 3.25
C VAL A 33 -6.75 9.56 4.13
N ASP A 34 -7.08 8.94 5.27
CA ASP A 34 -6.11 8.37 6.19
C ASP A 34 -6.34 6.86 6.28
N TYR A 35 -5.47 6.10 5.60
CA TYR A 35 -5.54 4.65 5.58
C TYR A 35 -5.53 4.05 6.99
N ARG A 36 -4.65 4.53 7.89
CA ARG A 36 -4.50 3.98 9.24
C ARG A 36 -5.76 4.21 10.06
N SER A 37 -6.34 5.39 9.97
CA SER A 37 -7.58 5.74 10.66
C SER A 37 -8.76 4.94 10.11
N THR A 38 -8.92 4.88 8.78
CA THR A 38 -9.97 4.08 8.13
C THR A 38 -9.92 2.61 8.52
N VAL A 39 -8.72 2.03 8.51
CA VAL A 39 -8.49 0.65 8.95
C VAL A 39 -9.00 0.41 10.37
N ARG A 40 -8.73 1.34 11.30
CA ARG A 40 -9.14 1.19 12.70
C ARG A 40 -10.66 1.26 12.84
N VAL A 41 -11.31 2.16 12.13
CA VAL A 41 -12.77 2.23 12.09
C VAL A 41 -13.36 0.91 11.59
N LEU A 42 -12.89 0.38 10.47
CA LEU A 42 -13.36 -0.90 9.94
C LEU A 42 -13.07 -2.09 10.88
N GLU A 43 -11.93 -2.12 11.57
CA GLU A 43 -11.62 -3.14 12.59
C GLU A 43 -12.58 -3.08 13.79
N LEU A 44 -12.97 -1.87 14.24
CA LEU A 44 -13.91 -1.67 15.34
C LEU A 44 -15.34 -2.09 14.93
N ILE A 45 -15.79 -1.65 13.75
CA ILE A 45 -17.09 -2.07 13.18
C ILE A 45 -17.15 -3.59 13.06
N TRP A 46 -16.12 -4.23 12.50
CA TRP A 46 -16.06 -5.68 12.39
C TRP A 46 -16.15 -6.37 13.75
N THR A 47 -15.51 -5.80 14.78
CA THR A 47 -15.55 -6.34 16.14
C THR A 47 -16.96 -6.26 16.72
N ALA A 48 -17.62 -5.10 16.64
CA ALA A 48 -19.00 -4.91 17.10
C ALA A 48 -19.98 -5.86 16.38
N VAL A 49 -19.91 -5.91 15.04
CA VAL A 49 -20.75 -6.79 14.22
C VAL A 49 -20.51 -8.26 14.56
N SER A 50 -19.24 -8.68 14.71
CA SER A 50 -18.91 -10.05 15.08
C SER A 50 -19.46 -10.45 16.44
N LEU A 51 -19.46 -9.52 17.40
CA LEU A 51 -19.97 -9.75 18.76
C LEU A 51 -21.50 -9.81 18.76
N ALA A 52 -22.16 -8.88 18.08
CA ALA A 52 -23.61 -8.86 17.93
C ALA A 52 -24.13 -10.15 17.28
N ILE A 53 -23.52 -10.59 16.17
CA ILE A 53 -23.89 -11.85 15.49
C ILE A 53 -23.71 -13.05 16.42
N ARG A 54 -22.59 -13.14 17.14
CA ARG A 54 -22.34 -14.25 18.08
C ARG A 54 -23.36 -14.29 19.21
N ILE A 55 -23.70 -13.14 19.79
CA ILE A 55 -24.72 -13.03 20.84
C ILE A 55 -26.07 -13.45 20.29
N TYR A 56 -26.45 -12.95 19.11
CA TYR A 56 -27.73 -13.26 18.47
C TYR A 56 -27.91 -14.75 18.19
N ILE A 57 -26.92 -15.37 17.53
CA ILE A 57 -26.89 -16.82 17.24
C ILE A 57 -27.07 -17.63 18.53
N LYS A 58 -26.35 -17.28 19.59
CA LYS A 58 -26.44 -17.96 20.88
C LYS A 58 -27.80 -17.76 21.56
N LYS A 59 -28.38 -16.55 21.49
CA LYS A 59 -29.68 -16.20 22.09
C LYS A 59 -30.83 -16.94 21.40
N LYS A 60 -30.80 -17.05 20.07
CA LYS A 60 -31.86 -17.67 19.26
C LYS A 60 -31.64 -19.16 19.00
N ASN A 61 -30.48 -19.71 19.39
CA ASN A 61 -30.07 -21.08 19.11
C ASN A 61 -30.11 -21.44 17.61
N ILE A 62 -29.72 -20.49 16.76
CA ILE A 62 -29.73 -20.60 15.30
C ILE A 62 -28.35 -21.05 14.82
N SER A 63 -28.28 -21.89 13.79
CA SER A 63 -26.98 -22.24 13.16
C SER A 63 -26.51 -21.17 12.17
N LYS A 64 -25.21 -21.12 11.84
CA LYS A 64 -24.70 -20.14 10.86
C LYS A 64 -25.32 -20.32 9.46
N HIS A 65 -25.79 -21.51 9.13
CA HIS A 65 -26.38 -21.82 7.83
C HIS A 65 -27.78 -21.22 7.71
N GLU A 66 -28.55 -21.27 8.80
CA GLU A 66 -29.91 -20.73 8.89
C GLU A 66 -29.98 -19.19 8.76
N ILE A 67 -28.86 -18.47 8.93
CA ILE A 67 -28.80 -17.01 8.73
C ILE A 67 -29.26 -16.64 7.31
N TRP A 68 -28.98 -17.49 6.33
CA TRP A 68 -29.32 -17.21 4.94
C TRP A 68 -30.76 -17.57 4.56
N GLU A 69 -31.40 -18.43 5.33
CA GLU A 69 -32.73 -18.96 5.01
C GLU A 69 -33.83 -18.24 5.78
N ASN A 70 -33.60 -17.98 7.07
CA ASN A 70 -34.66 -17.58 7.99
C ASN A 70 -34.38 -16.28 8.75
N ALA A 71 -33.25 -15.61 8.51
CA ALA A 71 -32.92 -14.39 9.22
C ALA A 71 -33.47 -13.11 8.58
N ASN A 72 -33.62 -12.08 9.41
CA ASN A 72 -33.87 -10.71 8.98
C ASN A 72 -32.75 -10.22 8.04
N LEU A 73 -33.12 -9.43 7.02
CA LEU A 73 -32.24 -8.73 6.09
C LEU A 73 -31.08 -8.00 6.78
N ALA A 74 -31.32 -7.33 7.91
CA ALA A 74 -30.30 -6.66 8.71
C ALA A 74 -29.17 -7.62 9.12
N LEU A 75 -29.55 -8.82 9.61
CA LEU A 75 -28.58 -9.84 9.98
C LEU A 75 -27.83 -10.36 8.75
N GLN A 76 -28.50 -10.55 7.62
CA GLN A 76 -27.87 -11.00 6.37
C GLN A 76 -26.82 -10.00 5.86
N ILE A 77 -27.17 -8.72 5.80
CA ILE A 77 -26.27 -7.61 5.41
C ILE A 77 -25.02 -7.61 6.29
N TRP A 78 -25.21 -7.56 7.61
CA TRP A 78 -24.07 -7.45 8.53
C TRP A 78 -23.28 -8.76 8.65
N TYR A 79 -23.90 -9.91 8.35
CA TYR A 79 -23.19 -11.18 8.20
C TYR A 79 -22.30 -11.19 6.95
N LEU A 80 -22.74 -10.63 5.82
CA LEU A 80 -21.88 -10.42 4.64
C LEU A 80 -20.71 -9.51 4.96
N TYR A 81 -20.97 -8.39 5.64
CA TYR A 81 -19.90 -7.49 6.09
C TYR A 81 -18.88 -8.26 6.93
N TYR A 82 -19.35 -9.02 7.91
CA TYR A 82 -18.48 -9.84 8.76
C TYR A 82 -17.61 -10.81 7.95
N GLN A 83 -18.16 -11.47 6.92
CA GLN A 83 -17.41 -12.39 6.05
C GLN A 83 -16.35 -11.67 5.22
N TRP A 84 -16.70 -10.59 4.52
CA TRP A 84 -15.75 -9.90 3.64
C TRP A 84 -14.70 -9.09 4.41
N ALA A 85 -15.11 -8.41 5.48
CA ALA A 85 -14.15 -7.71 6.35
C ALA A 85 -13.24 -8.69 7.12
N ARG A 86 -13.67 -9.95 7.35
CA ARG A 86 -12.79 -11.02 7.84
C ARG A 86 -11.67 -11.35 6.84
N ILE A 87 -11.97 -11.40 5.53
CA ILE A 87 -10.95 -11.63 4.48
C ILE A 87 -9.95 -10.47 4.45
N PHE A 88 -10.43 -9.23 4.48
CA PHE A 88 -9.58 -8.05 4.59
C PHE A 88 -8.67 -8.11 5.84
N LYS A 89 -9.22 -8.51 6.99
CA LYS A 89 -8.44 -8.67 8.23
C LYS A 89 -7.40 -9.77 8.11
N ALA A 90 -7.73 -10.89 7.47
CA ALA A 90 -6.80 -11.98 7.20
C ALA A 90 -5.63 -11.53 6.31
N HIS A 91 -5.92 -10.79 5.23
CA HIS A 91 -4.89 -10.20 4.37
C HIS A 91 -3.91 -9.33 5.18
N ARG A 92 -4.42 -8.47 6.06
CA ARG A 92 -3.58 -7.62 6.93
C ARG A 92 -2.80 -8.39 7.98
N ILE A 93 -3.36 -9.46 8.55
CA ILE A 93 -2.61 -10.34 9.44
C ILE A 93 -1.46 -10.98 8.65
N GLY A 94 -1.72 -11.46 7.44
CA GLY A 94 -0.71 -11.98 6.53
C GLY A 94 0.42 -10.98 6.28
N ILE A 95 0.10 -9.70 6.08
CA ILE A 95 1.09 -8.62 5.99
C ILE A 95 1.94 -8.55 7.27
N ARG A 96 1.28 -8.41 8.43
CA ARG A 96 1.96 -8.20 9.71
C ARG A 96 2.88 -9.34 10.11
N VAL A 97 2.52 -10.58 9.80
CA VAL A 97 3.32 -11.76 10.12
C VAL A 97 4.27 -12.17 8.99
N GLY A 98 4.25 -11.45 7.87
CA GLY A 98 5.03 -11.79 6.67
C GLY A 98 4.64 -13.11 6.02
N ASN A 99 3.39 -13.55 6.19
CA ASN A 99 2.88 -14.78 5.59
C ASN A 99 2.32 -14.48 4.19
N TYR A 100 3.15 -14.76 3.17
CA TYR A 100 2.79 -14.58 1.78
C TYR A 100 1.50 -15.29 1.38
N ASP A 101 1.36 -16.57 1.72
CA ASP A 101 0.23 -17.38 1.27
C ASP A 101 -1.08 -16.83 1.84
N LEU A 102 -1.07 -16.40 3.10
CA LEU A 102 -2.22 -15.75 3.72
C LEU A 102 -2.55 -14.41 3.04
N GLN A 103 -1.55 -13.61 2.67
CA GLN A 103 -1.76 -12.37 1.94
C GLN A 103 -2.38 -12.62 0.56
N LYS A 104 -1.77 -13.53 -0.23
CA LYS A 104 -2.18 -13.88 -1.59
C LYS A 104 -3.57 -14.49 -1.60
N ASN A 105 -3.82 -15.50 -0.75
CA ASN A 105 -5.09 -16.21 -0.72
C ASN A 105 -6.22 -15.29 -0.25
N ALA A 106 -5.95 -14.40 0.72
CA ALA A 106 -6.94 -13.40 1.11
C ALA A 106 -7.18 -12.35 0.02
N LEU A 107 -6.14 -11.94 -0.73
CA LEU A 107 -6.30 -11.04 -1.87
C LEU A 107 -7.14 -11.67 -2.98
N ALA A 108 -6.86 -12.93 -3.34
CA ALA A 108 -7.63 -13.69 -4.32
C ALA A 108 -9.08 -13.90 -3.88
N ALA A 109 -9.30 -14.29 -2.62
CA ALA A 109 -10.65 -14.45 -2.05
C ALA A 109 -11.45 -13.14 -1.97
N PHE A 110 -10.77 -11.99 -1.97
CA PHE A 110 -11.40 -10.67 -2.03
C PHE A 110 -11.57 -10.16 -3.46
N GLY A 111 -10.93 -10.80 -4.45
CA GLY A 111 -10.80 -10.36 -5.83
C GLY A 111 -12.11 -9.87 -6.45
N GLY A 112 -13.14 -10.73 -6.44
CA GLY A 112 -14.44 -10.43 -7.06
C GLY A 112 -15.07 -9.12 -6.54
N LEU A 113 -14.84 -8.77 -5.28
CA LEU A 113 -15.41 -7.55 -4.69
C LEU A 113 -14.82 -6.28 -5.30
N PHE A 114 -13.58 -6.30 -5.80
CA PHE A 114 -13.00 -5.12 -6.47
C PHE A 114 -13.78 -4.75 -7.73
N ALA A 115 -14.14 -5.73 -8.55
CA ALA A 115 -14.88 -5.49 -9.78
C ALA A 115 -16.30 -4.96 -9.48
N SER A 116 -16.99 -5.54 -8.49
CA SER A 116 -18.35 -5.11 -8.12
C SER A 116 -18.40 -3.75 -7.43
N ALA A 117 -17.34 -3.33 -6.74
CA ALA A 117 -17.23 -1.98 -6.20
C ALA A 117 -16.68 -0.95 -7.21
N ALA A 118 -16.77 -1.24 -8.50
CA ALA A 118 -16.26 -0.40 -9.60
C ALA A 118 -14.77 -0.02 -9.48
N LYS A 119 -13.96 -0.85 -8.80
CA LYS A 119 -12.50 -0.70 -8.73
C LYS A 119 -11.84 -1.52 -9.84
N THR A 120 -12.27 -1.31 -11.08
CA THR A 120 -11.89 -2.11 -12.26
C THR A 120 -10.38 -2.14 -12.51
N ARG A 121 -9.66 -1.02 -12.32
CA ARG A 121 -8.20 -0.98 -12.43
C ARG A 121 -7.50 -1.86 -11.39
N TYR A 122 -7.99 -1.85 -10.14
CA TYR A 122 -7.47 -2.73 -9.10
C TYR A 122 -7.85 -4.19 -9.37
N ALA A 123 -9.07 -4.45 -9.85
CA ALA A 123 -9.49 -5.79 -10.24
C ALA A 123 -8.60 -6.35 -11.35
N SER A 124 -8.33 -5.57 -12.41
CA SER A 124 -7.40 -5.90 -13.50
C SER A 124 -5.99 -6.17 -12.96
N SER A 125 -5.45 -5.29 -12.11
CA SER A 125 -4.13 -5.50 -11.51
C SER A 125 -4.05 -6.79 -10.67
N VAL A 126 -5.10 -7.12 -9.91
CA VAL A 126 -5.17 -8.38 -9.14
C VAL A 126 -5.27 -9.59 -10.08
N CYS A 127 -6.09 -9.52 -11.14
CA CYS A 127 -6.17 -10.58 -12.16
C CYS A 127 -4.79 -10.83 -12.80
N HIS A 128 -4.14 -9.77 -13.27
CA HIS A 128 -2.81 -9.85 -13.89
C HIS A 128 -1.76 -10.40 -12.93
N PHE A 129 -1.74 -9.92 -11.69
CA PHE A 129 -0.84 -10.44 -10.67
C PHE A 129 -1.04 -11.94 -10.45
N LEU A 130 -2.28 -12.39 -10.26
CA LEU A 130 -2.56 -13.82 -10.05
C LEU A 130 -2.23 -14.66 -11.30
N GLY A 131 -2.55 -14.17 -12.49
CA GLY A 131 -2.22 -14.83 -13.76
C GLY A 131 -0.72 -14.95 -14.00
N ILE A 132 0.08 -13.93 -13.65
CA ILE A 132 1.55 -14.00 -13.70
C ILE A 132 2.07 -15.09 -12.77
N LEU A 133 1.55 -15.19 -11.54
CA LEU A 133 1.99 -16.22 -10.60
C LEU A 133 1.67 -17.63 -11.08
N GLU A 134 0.51 -17.82 -11.71
CA GLU A 134 0.11 -19.09 -12.32
C GLU A 134 1.03 -19.46 -13.50
N LYS A 135 1.38 -18.48 -14.36
CA LYS A 135 2.32 -18.67 -15.48
C LYS A 135 3.76 -18.92 -15.00
N PHE A 136 4.17 -18.33 -13.88
CA PHE A 136 5.56 -18.38 -13.38
C PHE A 136 5.66 -18.87 -11.91
N PRO A 137 5.53 -20.17 -11.62
CA PRO A 137 5.58 -20.70 -10.25
C PRO A 137 6.89 -20.39 -9.51
N LYS A 138 8.02 -20.34 -10.23
CA LYS A 138 9.33 -19.96 -9.65
C LYS A 138 9.36 -18.52 -9.13
N LEU A 139 8.55 -17.63 -9.68
CA LEU A 139 8.39 -16.26 -9.16
C LEU A 139 7.62 -16.28 -7.84
N GLU A 140 6.57 -17.09 -7.73
CA GLU A 140 5.81 -17.26 -6.49
C GLU A 140 6.72 -17.76 -5.35
N ASP A 141 7.55 -18.76 -5.61
CA ASP A 141 8.49 -19.28 -4.62
C ASP A 141 9.43 -18.18 -4.11
N LYS A 142 9.92 -17.30 -4.99
CA LYS A 142 10.76 -16.15 -4.59
C LYS A 142 9.97 -15.13 -3.75
N LEU A 143 8.72 -14.87 -4.10
CA LEU A 143 7.87 -13.92 -3.38
C LEU A 143 7.53 -14.40 -1.97
N ARG A 144 7.47 -15.72 -1.72
CA ARG A 144 7.34 -16.27 -0.36
C ARG A 144 8.48 -15.83 0.57
N TYR A 145 9.68 -15.61 0.04
CA TYR A 145 10.83 -15.11 0.81
C TYR A 145 10.86 -13.58 0.96
N ALA A 146 10.07 -12.85 0.17
CA ALA A 146 10.09 -11.39 0.09
C ALA A 146 8.72 -10.75 0.34
N ALA A 147 7.78 -11.43 1.00
CA ALA A 147 6.40 -10.95 1.13
C ALA A 147 6.21 -9.72 2.04
N SER A 148 7.23 -9.36 2.81
CA SER A 148 7.17 -8.25 3.76
C SER A 148 8.58 -7.84 4.21
N ILE A 149 8.75 -6.57 4.55
CA ILE A 149 10.00 -6.04 5.08
C ILE A 149 9.97 -6.15 6.61
N LYS A 150 10.99 -6.79 7.16
CA LYS A 150 11.32 -6.71 8.58
C LYS A 150 12.22 -5.50 8.81
N ILE A 151 11.74 -4.51 9.55
CA ILE A 151 12.47 -3.23 9.74
C ILE A 151 13.30 -3.21 11.03
N ASP A 152 12.95 -4.00 12.05
CA ASP A 152 13.67 -4.01 13.33
C ASP A 152 13.94 -5.45 13.87
N ASN A 153 15.10 -5.61 14.51
CA ASN A 153 15.52 -6.82 15.22
C ASN A 153 15.31 -6.72 16.75
N ASN A 154 14.67 -5.65 17.24
CA ASN A 154 14.37 -5.47 18.66
C ASN A 154 13.60 -6.65 19.26
N LYS A 155 14.09 -7.15 20.42
CA LYS A 155 13.49 -8.28 21.16
C LYS A 155 12.02 -8.07 21.55
N LYS A 156 11.55 -6.81 21.67
CA LYS A 156 10.15 -6.45 21.97
C LYS A 156 9.20 -6.46 20.75
N GLN A 157 9.73 -6.46 19.52
CA GLN A 157 8.97 -6.46 18.26
C GLN A 157 9.28 -7.69 17.39
N LYS A 158 9.73 -8.79 17.99
CA LYS A 158 9.90 -10.07 17.29
C LYS A 158 8.58 -10.45 16.59
N GLY A 159 8.59 -10.45 15.25
CA GLY A 159 7.46 -10.88 14.41
C GLY A 159 6.63 -9.77 13.76
N TYR A 160 7.02 -8.49 13.86
CA TYR A 160 6.38 -7.40 13.12
C TYR A 160 7.03 -7.19 11.76
N PHE A 161 6.28 -7.46 10.70
CA PHE A 161 6.65 -7.21 9.31
C PHE A 161 5.70 -6.16 8.70
N PHE A 162 6.23 -5.34 7.80
CA PHE A 162 5.46 -4.37 7.02
C PHE A 162 5.35 -4.83 5.57
N ALA A 163 4.22 -4.60 4.91
CA ALA A 163 4.19 -4.66 3.45
C ALA A 163 5.08 -3.53 2.88
N TYR A 164 5.54 -3.67 1.62
CA TYR A 164 6.45 -2.68 1.02
C TYR A 164 5.82 -1.28 0.97
N ASP A 165 4.57 -1.17 0.58
CA ASP A 165 3.80 0.08 0.56
C ASP A 165 3.56 0.62 1.98
N GLU A 166 3.16 -0.22 2.93
CA GLU A 166 2.98 0.17 4.34
C GLU A 166 4.29 0.65 4.97
N ALA A 167 5.42 0.03 4.64
CA ALA A 167 6.76 0.47 5.06
C ALA A 167 7.13 1.82 4.43
N LEU A 168 6.85 2.01 3.13
CA LEU A 168 7.11 3.25 2.41
C LEU A 168 6.23 4.41 2.87
N GLU A 169 4.98 4.14 3.25
CA GLU A 169 4.06 5.12 3.85
C GLU A 169 4.41 5.41 5.31
N THR A 170 4.73 4.39 6.11
CA THR A 170 5.01 4.53 7.55
C THR A 170 6.34 5.21 7.81
N PHE A 171 7.39 4.81 7.08
CA PHE A 171 8.74 5.31 7.29
C PHE A 171 9.12 6.39 6.27
N GLY A 172 8.36 6.52 5.17
CA GLY A 172 8.60 7.48 4.11
C GLY A 172 9.64 6.98 3.09
N VAL A 173 9.31 7.12 1.80
CA VAL A 173 10.24 6.86 0.67
C VAL A 173 11.58 7.59 0.87
N LYS A 174 11.56 8.79 1.46
CA LYS A 174 12.76 9.59 1.74
C LYS A 174 13.67 8.95 2.79
N PHE A 175 13.12 8.35 3.85
CA PHE A 175 13.88 7.64 4.87
C PHE A 175 14.54 6.37 4.32
N ILE A 176 13.79 5.59 3.54
CA ILE A 176 14.32 4.37 2.91
C ILE A 176 15.40 4.72 1.88
N LYS A 177 15.18 5.74 1.04
CA LYS A 177 16.20 6.25 0.11
C LYS A 177 17.45 6.74 0.85
N GLN A 178 17.32 7.45 1.96
CA GLN A 178 18.46 7.92 2.75
C GLN A 178 19.29 6.78 3.35
N ASN A 179 18.64 5.68 3.76
CA ASN A 179 19.31 4.50 4.31
C ASN A 179 19.93 3.59 3.23
N ILE A 180 19.32 3.49 2.04
CA ILE A 180 19.86 2.71 0.91
C ILE A 180 21.02 3.44 0.22
N THR A 181 21.00 4.78 0.18
CA THR A 181 22.04 5.58 -0.53
C THR A 181 23.34 5.74 0.26
N GLY A 182 23.49 5.07 1.41
CA GLY A 182 24.77 4.96 2.11
C GLY A 182 25.26 6.22 2.80
N ASN A 183 24.36 7.13 3.22
CA ASN A 183 24.76 8.14 4.20
C ASN A 183 24.97 7.45 5.54
N VAL A 184 26.21 7.46 6.04
CA VAL A 184 26.56 6.93 7.36
C VAL A 184 25.63 7.57 8.40
N VAL A 185 24.80 6.75 9.03
CA VAL A 185 23.87 7.19 10.07
C VAL A 185 24.68 7.70 11.26
N ASN A 186 24.84 9.03 11.35
CA ASN A 186 25.40 9.66 12.53
C ASN A 186 24.39 9.55 13.68
N MET A 187 24.82 9.12 14.88
CA MET A 187 24.02 8.99 16.10
C MET A 187 23.11 10.22 16.36
N LYS A 188 23.61 11.43 16.07
CA LYS A 188 22.85 12.67 16.22
C LYS A 188 21.67 12.76 15.24
N ASN A 189 21.87 12.32 13.99
CA ASN A 189 20.83 12.28 12.97
C ASN A 189 19.77 11.21 13.29
N LEU A 190 20.21 10.03 13.75
CA LEU A 190 19.30 8.97 14.21
C LEU A 190 18.41 9.45 15.36
N LYS A 191 18.98 10.15 16.35
CA LYS A 191 18.24 10.71 17.48
C LYS A 191 17.22 11.76 17.02
N MET A 192 17.58 12.62 16.07
CA MET A 192 16.65 13.61 15.48
C MET A 192 15.54 12.95 14.67
N GLN A 193 15.83 11.89 13.93
CA GLN A 193 14.82 11.14 13.17
C GLN A 193 13.87 10.37 14.09
N ILE A 194 14.38 9.70 15.13
CA ILE A 194 13.55 9.05 16.16
C ILE A 194 12.63 10.09 16.81
N LYS A 195 13.17 11.26 17.17
CA LYS A 195 12.37 12.34 17.75
C LYS A 195 11.33 12.87 16.77
N SER A 196 11.66 13.01 15.49
CA SER A 196 10.73 13.41 14.43
C SER A 196 9.59 12.40 14.27
N VAL A 197 9.90 11.11 14.19
CA VAL A 197 8.90 10.02 14.11
C VAL A 197 8.04 9.94 15.37
N GLN A 198 8.61 10.16 16.55
CA GLN A 198 7.85 10.26 17.80
C GLN A 198 6.92 11.49 17.78
N THR A 199 7.41 12.63 17.29
CA THR A 199 6.61 13.86 17.17
C THR A 199 5.47 13.70 16.17
N GLU A 200 5.71 13.06 15.02
CA GLU A 200 4.68 12.72 14.05
C GLU A 200 3.68 11.70 14.60
N ARG A 201 4.15 10.70 15.36
CA ARG A 201 3.26 9.78 16.08
C ARG A 201 2.36 10.51 17.08
N ASP A 202 2.90 11.48 17.81
CA ASP A 202 2.15 12.28 18.78
C ASP A 202 1.18 13.24 18.07
N ARG A 203 1.58 13.84 16.95
CA ARG A 203 0.70 14.63 16.06
C ARG A 203 -0.44 13.80 15.50
N ILE A 204 -0.16 12.60 14.99
CA ILE A 204 -1.19 11.67 14.48
C ILE A 204 -2.10 11.19 15.63
N LYS A 205 -1.55 10.96 16.83
CA LYS A 205 -2.33 10.63 18.03
C LYS A 205 -3.30 11.76 18.40
N ILE A 206 -2.84 13.02 18.31
CA ILE A 206 -3.65 14.23 18.53
C ILE A 206 -4.72 14.38 17.43
N LEU A 207 -4.35 14.24 16.16
CA LEU A 207 -5.28 14.25 15.03
C LEU A 207 -6.35 13.16 15.15
N LEU A 208 -5.97 11.96 15.58
CA LEU A 208 -6.90 10.86 15.86
C LEU A 208 -7.86 11.20 17.01
N SER A 209 -7.39 11.86 18.08
CA SER A 209 -8.27 12.33 19.15
C SER A 209 -9.21 13.45 18.69
N GLU A 210 -8.76 14.38 17.85
CA GLU A 210 -9.60 15.43 17.25
C GLU A 210 -10.65 14.85 16.28
N TYR A 211 -10.26 13.85 15.48
CA TYR A 211 -11.11 13.15 14.52
C TYR A 211 -12.26 12.37 15.19
N LEU A 212 -12.04 11.91 16.42
CA LEU A 212 -12.99 11.10 17.19
C LEU A 212 -13.73 11.87 18.31
N ASN A 213 -13.49 13.18 18.48
CA ASN A 213 -13.96 13.97 19.63
C ASN A 213 -13.58 13.37 20.99
N ASP A 214 -12.35 12.89 21.14
CA ASP A 214 -11.83 12.49 22.45
C ASP A 214 -11.34 13.78 23.14
N PRO A 215 -12.04 14.35 24.15
CA PRO A 215 -11.47 15.42 24.92
C PRO A 215 -10.39 14.78 25.78
N THR A 216 -9.14 15.07 25.42
CA THR A 216 -7.89 14.78 26.14
C THR A 216 -7.07 13.60 25.65
N ALA A 217 -5.81 13.90 25.36
CA ALA A 217 -4.73 12.97 25.07
C ALA A 217 -4.34 12.08 26.28
N SER A 218 -5.24 11.81 27.23
CA SER A 218 -4.97 11.09 28.46
C SER A 218 -5.08 9.59 28.25
N THR A 219 -4.12 8.85 28.81
CA THR A 219 -4.12 7.39 28.83
C THR A 219 -4.85 6.94 30.10
N GLU A 220 -6.02 7.53 30.37
CA GLU A 220 -6.78 7.29 31.60
C GLU A 220 -7.94 6.32 31.38
N ASN A 221 -8.27 5.56 32.42
CA ASN A 221 -9.32 4.54 32.42
C ASN A 221 -10.68 5.09 31.94
N HIS A 222 -10.95 6.39 32.11
CA HIS A 222 -12.19 7.02 31.69
C HIS A 222 -12.41 7.00 30.16
N ALA A 223 -11.38 7.32 29.37
CA ALA A 223 -11.45 7.29 27.91
C ALA A 223 -11.57 5.85 27.36
N ILE A 224 -10.94 4.88 28.03
CA ILE A 224 -11.08 3.46 27.71
C ILE A 224 -12.51 2.99 27.95
N ASN A 225 -13.10 3.37 29.08
CA ASN A 225 -14.49 3.04 29.43
C ASN A 225 -15.48 3.67 28.44
N GLN A 226 -15.29 4.95 28.05
CA GLN A 226 -16.15 5.61 27.06
C GLN A 226 -16.14 4.89 25.70
N ARG A 227 -14.98 4.40 25.25
CA ARG A 227 -14.87 3.63 23.99
C ARG A 227 -15.50 2.25 24.10
N TYR A 228 -15.39 1.60 25.26
CA TYR A 228 -16.07 0.36 25.55
C TYR A 228 -17.59 0.55 25.51
N ASP A 229 -18.08 1.62 26.11
CA ASP A 229 -19.50 1.97 26.10
C ASP A 229 -20.00 2.27 24.69
N ALA A 230 -19.24 3.01 23.88
CA ALA A 230 -19.58 3.24 22.47
C ALA A 230 -19.66 1.93 21.67
N MET A 231 -18.70 1.02 21.87
CA MET A 231 -18.71 -0.31 21.23
C MET A 231 -19.93 -1.13 21.66
N TRP A 232 -20.25 -1.15 22.96
CA TRP A 232 -21.40 -1.91 23.46
C TRP A 232 -22.74 -1.30 23.07
N ASN A 233 -22.84 0.01 23.00
CA ASN A 233 -24.01 0.69 22.47
C ASN A 233 -24.22 0.32 21.01
N LEU A 234 -23.16 0.27 20.20
CA LEU A 234 -23.25 -0.22 18.83
C LEU A 234 -23.73 -1.67 18.75
N VAL A 235 -23.21 -2.55 19.62
CA VAL A 235 -23.65 -3.95 19.70
C VAL A 235 -25.13 -4.06 20.07
N LYS A 236 -25.62 -3.23 21.01
CA LYS A 236 -27.03 -3.19 21.39
C LYS A 236 -27.91 -2.72 20.23
N ILE A 237 -27.50 -1.67 19.51
CA ILE A 237 -28.20 -1.19 18.31
C ILE A 237 -28.31 -2.32 17.29
N LEU A 238 -27.20 -2.98 16.96
CA LEU A 238 -27.20 -4.11 16.02
C LEU A 238 -28.13 -5.26 16.46
N LEU A 239 -28.12 -5.61 17.75
CA LEU A 239 -28.99 -6.65 18.28
C LEU A 239 -30.48 -6.28 18.19
N GLN A 240 -30.82 -5.02 18.43
CA GLN A 240 -32.19 -4.53 18.25
C GLN A 240 -32.62 -4.64 16.79
N GLU A 241 -31.76 -4.26 15.87
CA GLU A 241 -32.03 -4.34 14.42
C GLU A 241 -32.17 -5.79 13.94
N PHE A 242 -31.41 -6.73 14.51
CA PHE A 242 -31.55 -8.16 14.21
C PHE A 242 -32.87 -8.76 14.71
N ASP A 243 -33.42 -8.24 15.81
CA ASP A 243 -34.69 -8.67 16.40
C ASP A 243 -35.92 -8.01 15.72
N GLN A 244 -35.75 -7.00 14.86
CA GLN A 244 -36.86 -6.35 14.13
C GLN A 244 -37.44 -7.23 13.01
N THR A 245 -38.59 -6.84 12.44
CA THR A 245 -39.10 -7.42 11.19
C THR A 245 -38.44 -6.75 9.98
N ASN A 246 -38.41 -7.44 8.83
CA ASN A 246 -37.86 -6.88 7.59
C ASN A 246 -38.55 -5.57 7.18
N GLU A 247 -39.87 -5.50 7.31
CA GLU A 247 -40.64 -4.28 7.02
C GLU A 247 -40.27 -3.13 7.95
N SER A 248 -40.12 -3.41 9.25
CA SER A 248 -39.68 -2.40 10.23
C SER A 248 -38.27 -1.92 9.89
N PHE A 249 -37.34 -2.83 9.60
CA PHE A 249 -35.96 -2.51 9.27
C PHE A 249 -35.86 -1.59 8.04
N LEU A 250 -36.54 -1.95 6.95
CA LEU A 250 -36.53 -1.20 5.69
C LEU A 250 -37.20 0.18 5.82
N ASN A 251 -38.24 0.30 6.65
CA ASN A 251 -38.97 1.55 6.87
C ASN A 251 -38.41 2.38 8.03
N SER A 252 -37.44 1.85 8.77
CA SER A 252 -36.86 2.54 9.91
C SER A 252 -36.12 3.81 9.49
N ASN A 253 -36.23 4.86 10.32
CA ASN A 253 -35.44 6.09 10.21
C ASN A 253 -34.22 6.05 11.16
N THR A 254 -33.86 4.88 11.69
CA THR A 254 -32.72 4.71 12.63
C THR A 254 -31.40 5.07 11.97
N TRP A 255 -31.29 4.83 10.66
CA TRP A 255 -30.09 5.05 9.86
C TRP A 255 -30.21 6.36 9.07
N LYS A 256 -29.53 7.40 9.53
CA LYS A 256 -29.64 8.76 8.98
C LYS A 256 -28.73 9.01 7.78
N ASN A 257 -27.62 8.27 7.68
CA ASN A 257 -26.60 8.42 6.63
C ASN A 257 -26.62 7.27 5.63
N VAL A 258 -27.81 6.72 5.34
CA VAL A 258 -27.99 5.65 4.37
C VAL A 258 -28.37 6.21 3.01
N TYR A 259 -27.62 5.84 1.97
CA TYR A 259 -28.08 5.96 0.59
C TYR A 259 -29.24 4.97 0.37
N ARG A 260 -30.46 5.39 0.71
CA ARG A 260 -31.68 4.55 0.78
C ARG A 260 -32.06 3.89 -0.55
N SER A 261 -31.47 4.31 -1.67
CA SER A 261 -31.75 3.75 -2.99
C SER A 261 -31.47 2.26 -3.10
N GLN A 262 -30.57 1.70 -2.29
CA GLN A 262 -30.22 0.26 -2.32
C GLN A 262 -30.64 -0.51 -1.07
N LEU A 263 -31.21 0.14 -0.05
CA LEU A 263 -31.74 -0.56 1.13
C LEU A 263 -33.13 -1.14 0.81
N THR A 264 -33.17 -2.12 -0.09
CA THR A 264 -34.36 -2.85 -0.55
C THR A 264 -34.07 -4.35 -0.58
N VAL A 265 -35.10 -5.19 -0.68
CA VAL A 265 -34.92 -6.65 -0.82
C VAL A 265 -34.03 -6.96 -2.03
N GLU A 266 -34.27 -6.28 -3.15
CA GLU A 266 -33.49 -6.41 -4.37
C GLU A 266 -32.04 -5.97 -4.18
N GLY A 267 -31.81 -4.85 -3.48
CA GLY A 267 -30.47 -4.40 -3.15
C GLY A 267 -29.69 -5.41 -2.31
N VAL A 268 -30.34 -6.04 -1.32
CA VAL A 268 -29.71 -7.12 -0.52
C VAL A 268 -29.37 -8.35 -1.37
N ILE A 269 -30.22 -8.70 -2.33
CA ILE A 269 -29.92 -9.78 -3.30
C ILE A 269 -28.71 -9.40 -4.15
N GLN A 270 -28.66 -8.17 -4.67
CA GLN A 270 -27.49 -7.67 -5.41
C GLN A 270 -26.23 -7.68 -4.54
N LEU A 271 -26.32 -7.27 -3.28
CA LEU A 271 -25.21 -7.32 -2.33
C LEU A 271 -24.72 -8.77 -2.16
N LYS A 272 -25.62 -9.72 -1.98
CA LYS A 272 -25.28 -11.15 -1.87
C LYS A 272 -24.55 -11.66 -3.12
N ASN A 273 -25.00 -11.25 -4.30
CA ASN A 273 -24.45 -11.67 -5.59
C ASN A 273 -23.22 -10.86 -6.03
N CYS A 274 -22.85 -9.79 -5.32
CA CYS A 274 -21.71 -8.93 -5.67
C CYS A 274 -20.42 -9.71 -5.90
N PHE A 275 -20.16 -10.75 -5.09
CA PHE A 275 -18.94 -11.53 -5.28
C PHE A 275 -18.97 -12.33 -6.59
N SER A 276 -20.02 -13.10 -6.85
CA SER A 276 -20.15 -13.91 -8.07
C SER A 276 -20.15 -13.04 -9.33
N ASP A 277 -20.91 -11.95 -9.33
CA ASP A 277 -20.97 -11.01 -10.46
C ASP A 277 -19.59 -10.35 -10.69
N GLY A 278 -18.89 -10.11 -9.60
CA GLY A 278 -17.53 -9.58 -9.61
C GLY A 278 -16.53 -10.53 -10.23
N ILE A 279 -16.66 -11.83 -9.97
CA ILE A 279 -15.83 -12.87 -10.61
C ILE A 279 -16.09 -12.93 -12.12
N VAL A 280 -17.35 -12.89 -12.54
CA VAL A 280 -17.70 -12.84 -13.98
C VAL A 280 -17.08 -11.62 -14.66
N ARG A 281 -17.15 -10.44 -14.02
CA ARG A 281 -16.50 -9.22 -14.50
C ARG A 281 -14.97 -9.35 -14.54
N MET A 282 -14.35 -9.97 -13.54
CA MET A 282 -12.91 -10.22 -13.53
C MET A 282 -12.46 -11.16 -14.66
N GLN A 283 -13.25 -12.19 -14.96
CA GLN A 283 -12.99 -13.08 -16.08
C GLN A 283 -13.07 -12.33 -17.41
N ALA A 284 -14.11 -11.51 -17.61
CA ALA A 284 -14.23 -10.67 -18.81
C ALA A 284 -13.01 -9.75 -18.97
N ILE A 285 -12.57 -9.07 -17.90
CA ILE A 285 -11.36 -8.23 -17.91
C ILE A 285 -10.12 -9.03 -18.34
N TYR A 286 -9.95 -10.25 -17.84
CA TYR A 286 -8.80 -11.08 -18.18
C TYR A 286 -8.79 -11.50 -19.66
N TYR A 287 -9.96 -11.82 -20.23
CA TYR A 287 -10.08 -12.23 -21.64
C TYR A 287 -10.15 -11.06 -22.63
N GLU A 288 -10.47 -9.84 -22.19
CA GLU A 288 -10.50 -8.62 -23.03
C GLU A 288 -9.15 -7.89 -23.12
N ASP A 289 -8.19 -8.17 -22.22
CA ASP A 289 -6.83 -7.59 -22.24
C ASP A 289 -5.74 -8.25 -23.15
N PRO A 290 -5.95 -9.33 -23.95
CA PRO A 290 -4.85 -9.99 -24.67
C PRO A 290 -4.25 -9.15 -25.81
N GLN A 291 -4.85 -8.01 -26.19
CA GLN A 291 -4.23 -7.09 -27.17
C GLN A 291 -3.20 -6.13 -26.59
N LYS A 292 -3.16 -5.91 -25.26
CA LYS A 292 -2.11 -5.12 -24.59
C LYS A 292 -0.94 -5.95 -24.10
N GLU A 293 -1.13 -7.26 -23.90
CA GLU A 293 -0.02 -8.18 -23.59
C GLU A 293 1.07 -8.13 -24.67
N SER A 294 0.78 -7.76 -25.93
CA SER A 294 1.81 -7.76 -26.97
C SER A 294 2.83 -6.61 -26.90
N SER A 295 2.57 -5.50 -26.19
CA SER A 295 3.58 -4.43 -26.03
C SER A 295 4.50 -4.70 -24.84
N ASP A 296 3.93 -5.04 -23.69
CA ASP A 296 4.69 -5.20 -22.45
C ASP A 296 5.46 -6.53 -22.45
N GLN A 297 4.92 -7.57 -23.10
CA GLN A 297 5.66 -8.82 -23.33
C GLN A 297 6.82 -8.60 -24.32
N ARG A 298 6.69 -7.70 -25.30
CA ARG A 298 7.80 -7.31 -26.18
C ARG A 298 8.88 -6.57 -25.40
N ASP A 299 8.52 -5.68 -24.50
CA ASP A 299 9.50 -4.94 -23.67
C ASP A 299 10.21 -5.84 -22.65
N ILE A 300 9.51 -6.80 -22.04
CA ILE A 300 10.09 -7.78 -21.11
C ILE A 300 10.96 -8.79 -21.86
N ILE A 301 10.51 -9.31 -23.02
CA ILE A 301 11.31 -10.21 -23.86
C ILE A 301 12.52 -9.47 -24.44
N MET A 302 12.39 -8.18 -24.81
CA MET A 302 13.52 -7.35 -25.24
C MET A 302 14.53 -7.10 -24.12
N GLN A 303 14.08 -6.94 -22.87
CA GLN A 303 14.96 -6.82 -21.70
C GLN A 303 15.64 -8.16 -21.38
N GLU A 304 14.93 -9.28 -21.40
CA GLU A 304 15.51 -10.62 -21.18
C GLU A 304 16.43 -11.06 -22.33
N GLN A 305 16.14 -10.68 -23.59
CA GLN A 305 17.04 -10.91 -24.72
C GLN A 305 18.29 -10.01 -24.63
N GLN A 306 18.15 -8.74 -24.24
CA GLN A 306 19.32 -7.88 -23.96
C GLN A 306 20.16 -8.40 -22.79
N GLU A 307 19.55 -8.93 -21.72
CA GLU A 307 20.28 -9.49 -20.57
C GLU A 307 20.91 -10.86 -20.86
N ASN A 308 20.30 -11.68 -21.72
CA ASN A 308 20.83 -13.00 -22.09
C ASN A 308 21.87 -12.94 -23.24
N GLU A 309 21.78 -11.97 -24.16
CA GLU A 309 22.84 -11.70 -25.15
C GLU A 309 24.03 -10.96 -24.52
N THR A 310 23.81 -10.15 -23.49
CA THR A 310 24.91 -9.56 -22.71
C THR A 310 25.29 -10.45 -21.52
N GLY A 311 25.90 -11.59 -21.85
CA GLY A 311 26.71 -12.35 -20.91
C GLY A 311 27.62 -11.42 -20.10
N ASN A 312 27.25 -11.23 -18.84
CA ASN A 312 28.10 -10.78 -17.74
C ASN A 312 28.91 -9.48 -17.97
N LYS A 313 28.22 -8.34 -18.12
CA LYS A 313 28.77 -7.04 -17.70
C LYS A 313 27.73 -6.25 -16.90
N ARG A 314 27.55 -6.65 -15.63
CA ARG A 314 26.99 -5.74 -14.62
C ARG A 314 27.76 -4.42 -14.69
N LYS A 315 27.11 -3.35 -15.13
CA LYS A 315 27.56 -1.97 -14.98
C LYS A 315 27.70 -1.67 -13.49
N ARG A 316 28.82 -2.08 -12.89
CA ARG A 316 29.48 -1.24 -11.88
C ARG A 316 29.59 0.14 -12.53
N LYS A 317 29.14 1.19 -11.84
CA LYS A 317 29.39 2.59 -12.24
C LYS A 317 30.77 2.65 -12.87
N ALA A 318 30.82 2.86 -14.19
CA ALA A 318 32.06 2.78 -14.92
C ALA A 318 33.03 3.76 -14.24
N LYS A 319 34.11 3.24 -13.65
CA LYS A 319 35.37 3.97 -13.66
C LYS A 319 35.53 4.38 -15.13
N ARG A 320 35.45 5.68 -15.42
CA ARG A 320 35.65 6.20 -16.78
C ARG A 320 36.96 5.60 -17.27
N ILE A 321 36.85 4.69 -18.23
CA ILE A 321 38.02 4.14 -18.90
C ILE A 321 38.68 5.34 -19.57
N LEU A 322 39.95 5.47 -19.30
CA LEU A 322 40.77 6.56 -19.72
C LEU A 322 41.25 6.19 -21.12
N SER A 323 40.87 6.98 -22.13
CA SER A 323 41.48 6.81 -23.45
C SER A 323 42.97 7.06 -23.30
N LEU A 324 43.80 6.10 -23.73
CA LEU A 324 45.26 6.21 -23.75
C LEU A 324 45.71 7.48 -24.49
N GLU A 325 44.91 7.95 -25.46
CA GLU A 325 45.12 9.20 -26.20
C GLU A 325 44.98 10.42 -25.31
N GLY A 326 43.99 10.45 -24.42
CA GLY A 326 43.77 11.57 -23.51
C GLY A 326 44.82 11.66 -22.40
N GLU A 327 45.49 10.55 -22.10
CA GLU A 327 46.56 10.48 -21.09
C GLU A 327 47.92 10.91 -21.64
N THR A 328 48.22 10.59 -22.90
CA THR A 328 49.54 10.82 -23.53
C THR A 328 49.58 12.10 -24.39
N LEU A 329 48.52 12.42 -25.15
CA LEU A 329 48.54 13.53 -26.11
C LEU A 329 48.11 14.88 -25.49
N LEU A 330 47.32 14.83 -24.41
CA LEU A 330 46.87 16.02 -23.66
C LEU A 330 47.72 16.32 -22.42
N GLU A 331 48.68 15.46 -22.08
CA GLU A 331 49.60 15.63 -20.95
C GLU A 331 50.36 16.98 -20.95
N PRO A 332 50.85 17.48 -22.11
CA PRO A 332 51.51 18.78 -22.18
C PRO A 332 50.61 19.94 -21.73
N LEU A 333 49.31 19.88 -22.07
CA LEU A 333 48.32 20.89 -21.64
C LEU A 333 47.99 20.76 -20.15
N ILE A 334 48.13 19.58 -19.56
CA ILE A 334 47.90 19.35 -18.12
C ILE A 334 49.11 19.81 -17.29
N LEU A 335 50.32 19.73 -17.83
CA LEU A 335 51.58 20.12 -17.16
C LEU A 335 51.94 21.61 -17.30
N SER A 336 51.38 22.32 -18.27
CA SER A 336 51.58 23.76 -18.45
C SER A 336 51.14 24.57 -17.20
N GLN A 337 51.94 25.59 -16.83
CA GLN A 337 51.65 26.48 -15.69
C GLN A 337 50.60 27.54 -16.01
N SER A 338 50.41 27.90 -17.29
CA SER A 338 49.40 28.85 -17.74
C SER A 338 48.09 28.14 -18.13
N GLU A 339 46.95 28.82 -18.06
CA GLU A 339 45.71 28.26 -18.63
C GLU A 339 45.86 28.11 -20.15
N PRO A 340 45.52 26.95 -20.73
CA PRO A 340 45.72 26.74 -22.16
C PRO A 340 44.71 27.57 -22.97
N THR A 341 45.17 28.16 -24.06
CA THR A 341 44.34 29.00 -24.92
C THR A 341 43.46 28.12 -25.83
N ASN A 342 42.31 28.64 -26.28
CA ASN A 342 41.43 27.92 -27.21
C ASN A 342 42.14 27.51 -28.51
N GLU A 343 43.15 28.26 -28.94
CA GLU A 343 43.98 27.97 -30.12
C GLU A 343 44.87 26.74 -29.90
N GLU A 344 45.59 26.68 -28.77
CA GLU A 344 46.42 25.53 -28.39
C GLU A 344 45.59 24.24 -28.25
N MET A 345 44.35 24.34 -27.76
CA MET A 345 43.43 23.21 -27.68
C MET A 345 42.91 22.76 -29.05
N ARG A 346 42.74 23.69 -30.01
CA ARG A 346 42.35 23.36 -31.39
C ARG A 346 43.50 22.70 -32.14
N GLU A 347 44.73 23.12 -31.90
CA GLU A 347 45.91 22.50 -32.49
C GLU A 347 46.05 21.03 -32.05
N LYS A 348 45.75 20.73 -30.78
CA LYS A 348 45.72 19.35 -30.27
C LYS A 348 44.51 18.54 -30.73
N LEU A 349 43.39 19.19 -31.04
CA LEU A 349 42.22 18.52 -31.60
C LEU A 349 42.54 17.80 -32.93
N ASN A 350 43.42 18.39 -33.75
CA ASN A 350 43.86 17.80 -35.03
C ASN A 350 44.69 16.52 -34.86
N THR A 351 45.12 16.19 -33.63
CA THR A 351 45.91 14.99 -33.32
C THR A 351 45.12 13.91 -32.58
N LEU A 352 43.83 14.15 -32.33
CA LEU A 352 42.94 13.28 -31.57
C LEU A 352 41.89 12.63 -32.49
N SER A 353 41.37 11.48 -32.08
CA SER A 353 40.28 10.79 -32.76
C SER A 353 39.00 11.64 -32.79
N ASP A 354 38.12 11.38 -33.76
CA ASP A 354 36.86 12.11 -34.01
C ASP A 354 35.88 12.11 -32.81
N GLU A 355 36.15 11.28 -31.80
CA GLU A 355 35.39 11.28 -30.54
C GLU A 355 35.67 12.50 -29.64
N TRP A 356 36.71 13.28 -29.93
CA TRP A 356 37.07 14.46 -29.15
C TRP A 356 36.48 15.72 -29.76
N ASP A 357 35.87 16.55 -28.91
CA ASP A 357 35.49 17.91 -29.24
C ASP A 357 36.17 18.89 -28.28
N LEU A 358 36.15 20.18 -28.64
CA LEU A 358 36.81 21.22 -27.84
C LEU A 358 36.25 21.29 -26.40
N SER A 359 34.99 20.93 -26.19
CA SER A 359 34.33 20.93 -24.88
C SER A 359 34.86 19.80 -23.99
N ARG A 360 35.02 18.61 -24.57
CA ARG A 360 35.58 17.42 -23.92
C ARG A 360 37.04 17.63 -23.52
N ILE A 361 37.85 18.26 -24.38
CA ILE A 361 39.24 18.61 -24.06
C ILE A 361 39.29 19.58 -22.87
N LYS A 362 38.48 20.64 -22.88
CA LYS A 362 38.41 21.61 -21.77
C LYS A 362 38.04 20.95 -20.45
N GLN A 363 36.98 20.14 -20.44
CA GLN A 363 36.53 19.44 -19.24
C GLN A 363 37.59 18.46 -18.72
N HIS A 364 38.28 17.75 -19.63
CA HIS A 364 39.31 16.79 -19.26
C HIS A 364 40.54 17.48 -18.62
N VAL A 365 41.06 18.53 -19.26
CA VAL A 365 42.23 19.28 -18.77
C VAL A 365 41.94 19.96 -17.43
N GLN A 366 40.79 20.62 -17.29
CA GLN A 366 40.39 21.28 -16.04
C GLN A 366 40.22 20.29 -14.88
N TYR A 367 39.57 19.15 -15.14
CA TYR A 367 39.39 18.11 -14.13
C TYR A 367 40.74 17.54 -13.66
N ARG A 368 41.67 17.27 -14.59
CA ARG A 368 42.99 16.72 -14.27
C ARG A 368 43.88 17.70 -13.51
N ARG A 369 43.90 18.98 -13.89
CA ARG A 369 44.63 20.02 -13.14
C ARG A 369 44.10 20.18 -11.71
N LYS A 370 42.76 20.19 -11.52
CA LYS A 370 42.15 20.24 -10.18
C LYS A 370 42.49 19.01 -9.34
N LYS A 371 42.46 17.81 -9.93
CA LYS A 371 42.81 16.58 -9.21
C LYS A 371 44.29 16.59 -8.76
N ARG A 372 45.20 17.04 -9.62
CA ARG A 372 46.64 17.14 -9.31
C ARG A 372 46.93 18.21 -8.26
N ALA A 373 46.22 19.35 -8.28
CA ALA A 373 46.33 20.37 -7.24
C ALA A 373 45.90 19.86 -5.85
N VAL A 374 44.90 18.97 -5.79
CA VAL A 374 44.46 18.32 -4.54
C VAL A 374 45.45 17.25 -4.08
N GLU A 375 46.06 16.51 -5.01
CA GLU A 375 47.07 15.47 -4.70
C GLU A 375 48.41 16.06 -4.23
N ASN A 376 48.79 17.27 -4.69
CA ASN A 376 50.01 17.98 -4.26
C ASN A 376 49.82 18.83 -2.98
N ALA A 377 48.60 18.89 -2.42
CA ALA A 377 48.27 19.63 -1.20
C ALA A 377 48.22 18.72 0.07
N HIS A 378 48.62 17.46 -0.08
CA HIS A 378 48.92 16.50 0.97
C HIS A 378 50.39 16.11 0.88
#